data_AF-A0AAV2TPY1-F1
#
_entry.id   AF-A0AAV2TPY1-F1
#
_cell.length_a   1.000
_cell.length_b   1.000
_cell.length_c   1.000
_cell.angle_alpha   90.00
_cell.angle_beta   90.00
_cell.angle_gamma   90.00
#
_symmetry.space_group_name_H-M   'P 1'
#
loop_
_entity.id
_entity.type
_entity.pdbx_description
1 polymer ?
#
loop_
_entity_poly.entity_id
_entity_poly.type
_entity_poly.pdbx_seq_one_letter_code
_entity_poly.pdbx_strand_id
1 'polypeptide(L)'
;MRRSKAYRPRKLCDPRPGKKLLVLDVDYTIFDHLTPAESVRQLARPFLHEFLTRAYVSYDIAIWSATSLTWILAKLAQLGVIPTNSAAILRNQQLAGESGDPRSPRTSSSTVSETRTSQEADQPVDETGEPRPPFKVCLLLDSSDMISVNFPLHGVKEVKPLAVIWDNHPQWGPQNTIMFDDIRRNFVMNPHNGLRIRSYRDAHVNSKTDRELRGLARYLELINEYETDFSTLNHNHWERYISKHRSRKSQKRSLKDTDGCSHLHGEQVTSKPDQSSASGMNLPANQPMTVTPSSDGETGADAQGEVKTDQADSSKGLGEPDLK
;
A
#
# COMPACT_ATOMS: atom_id res chain seq x y z
N MET A 1 15.39 -16.29 8.44
CA MET A 1 15.33 -16.72 7.01
C MET A 1 16.70 -16.52 6.36
N ARG A 2 17.21 -17.42 5.48
CA ARG A 2 18.58 -17.29 4.88
C ARG A 2 18.76 -15.97 4.13
N ARG A 3 17.70 -15.50 3.47
CA ARG A 3 17.71 -14.26 2.69
C ARG A 3 17.77 -13.00 3.53
N SER A 4 17.13 -12.96 4.71
CA SER A 4 17.30 -11.85 5.66
C SER A 4 18.76 -11.64 6.05
N LYS A 5 19.57 -12.71 6.14
CA LYS A 5 21.01 -12.62 6.47
C LYS A 5 21.88 -12.15 5.30
N ALA A 6 21.44 -12.39 4.07
CA ALA A 6 22.14 -11.97 2.85
C ALA A 6 21.64 -10.62 2.31
N TYR A 7 20.62 -10.05 2.95
CA TYR A 7 20.02 -8.78 2.57
C TYR A 7 21.07 -7.67 2.61
N ARG A 8 21.16 -6.92 1.51
CA ARG A 8 21.97 -5.71 1.43
C ARG A 8 21.02 -4.54 1.22
N PRO A 9 20.84 -3.66 2.22
CA PRO A 9 19.91 -2.55 2.10
C PRO A 9 20.39 -1.59 1.02
N ARG A 10 19.64 -1.48 -0.08
CA ARG A 10 19.83 -0.46 -1.11
C ARG A 10 18.95 0.74 -0.74
N LYS A 11 19.52 1.60 0.10
CA LYS A 11 18.80 2.65 0.81
C LYS A 11 19.04 4.01 0.15
N LEU A 12 17.98 4.68 -0.29
CA LEU A 12 18.09 6.01 -0.88
C LEU A 12 17.94 7.13 0.16
N CYS A 13 17.23 6.89 1.25
CA CYS A 13 17.15 7.82 2.39
C CYS A 13 16.87 7.09 3.70
N ASP A 14 17.08 7.78 4.83
CA ASP A 14 16.75 7.27 6.16
C ASP A 14 15.24 7.08 6.37
N PRO A 15 14.81 5.96 7.00
CA PRO A 15 13.47 5.84 7.53
C PRO A 15 13.15 6.98 8.49
N ARG A 16 11.92 7.48 8.43
CA ARG A 16 11.45 8.58 9.27
C ARG A 16 10.83 8.03 10.55
N PRO A 17 11.15 8.61 11.72
CA PRO A 17 10.58 8.16 12.99
C PRO A 17 9.04 8.10 12.96
N GLY A 18 8.49 6.97 13.43
CA GLY A 18 7.05 6.77 13.58
C GLY A 18 6.27 6.56 12.26
N LYS A 19 6.92 6.52 11.10
CA LYS A 19 6.24 6.26 9.82
C LYS A 19 6.03 4.76 9.60
N LYS A 20 4.85 4.45 9.06
CA LYS A 20 4.48 3.09 8.62
C LYS A 20 5.24 2.73 7.34
N LEU A 21 5.15 1.48 6.88
CA LEU A 21 5.81 1.05 5.64
C LEU A 21 4.80 0.74 4.54
N LEU A 22 4.99 1.35 3.39
CA LEU A 22 4.32 1.00 2.14
C LEU A 22 5.33 0.35 1.21
N VAL A 23 5.10 -0.91 0.84
CA VAL A 23 5.90 -1.63 -0.16
C VAL A 23 5.12 -1.66 -1.47
N LEU A 24 5.71 -1.18 -2.56
CA LEU A 24 5.07 -1.14 -3.87
C LEU A 24 5.82 -2.02 -4.85
N ASP A 25 5.08 -2.88 -5.53
CA ASP A 25 5.50 -3.43 -6.81
C ASP A 25 5.50 -2.36 -7.92
N VAL A 26 6.11 -2.67 -9.06
CA VAL A 26 6.33 -1.71 -10.15
C VAL A 26 5.44 -2.03 -11.36
N ASP A 27 5.72 -3.15 -12.02
CA ASP A 27 5.11 -3.55 -13.29
C ASP A 27 3.61 -3.84 -13.09
N TYR A 28 2.73 -3.14 -13.82
CA TYR A 28 1.27 -3.18 -13.66
C TYR A 28 0.71 -2.70 -12.31
N THR A 29 1.56 -2.37 -11.35
CA THR A 29 1.16 -1.72 -10.11
C THR A 29 1.16 -0.20 -10.26
N ILE A 30 2.29 0.40 -10.64
CA ILE A 30 2.45 1.86 -10.80
C ILE A 30 2.61 2.33 -12.24
N PHE A 31 2.89 1.43 -13.19
CA PHE A 31 2.96 1.76 -14.62
C PHE A 31 2.72 0.53 -15.50
N ASP A 32 2.38 0.77 -16.77
CA ASP A 32 2.25 -0.26 -17.80
C ASP A 32 3.61 -0.53 -18.46
N HIS A 33 4.13 -1.74 -18.31
CA HIS A 33 5.47 -2.09 -18.81
C HIS A 33 5.48 -2.74 -20.19
N LEU A 34 4.32 -3.07 -20.76
CA LEU A 34 4.23 -3.78 -22.04
C LEU A 34 3.75 -2.90 -23.19
N THR A 35 2.90 -1.90 -22.92
CA THR A 35 2.41 -1.02 -23.99
C THR A 35 3.57 -0.19 -24.57
N PRO A 36 3.77 -0.20 -25.90
CA PRO A 36 4.73 0.69 -26.55
C PRO A 36 4.32 2.16 -26.36
N ALA A 37 5.28 3.03 -26.04
CA ALA A 37 5.07 4.46 -25.95
C ALA A 37 6.36 5.22 -26.24
N GLU A 38 6.23 6.48 -26.65
CA GLU A 38 7.36 7.38 -26.88
C GLU A 38 8.02 7.83 -25.57
N SER A 39 7.28 7.78 -24.46
CA SER A 39 7.77 8.12 -23.14
C SER A 39 7.14 7.24 -22.06
N VAL A 40 7.96 6.78 -21.11
CA VAL A 40 7.50 6.01 -19.94
C VAL A 40 6.51 6.80 -19.09
N ARG A 41 6.52 8.14 -19.15
CA ARG A 41 5.53 8.99 -18.47
C ARG A 41 4.11 8.76 -18.98
N GLN A 42 3.93 8.43 -20.26
CA GLN A 42 2.62 8.08 -20.83
C GLN A 42 2.10 6.73 -20.32
N LEU A 43 3.02 5.88 -19.85
CA LEU A 43 2.73 4.58 -19.29
C LEU A 43 2.54 4.61 -17.77
N ALA A 44 2.80 5.74 -17.12
CA ALA A 44 2.57 5.91 -15.69
C ALA A 44 1.09 5.69 -15.37
N ARG A 45 0.82 4.96 -14.29
CA ARG A 45 -0.56 4.80 -13.81
C ARG A 45 -1.10 6.15 -13.36
N PRO A 46 -2.34 6.52 -13.72
CA PRO A 46 -2.94 7.78 -13.33
C PRO A 46 -2.85 8.03 -11.82
N PHE A 47 -2.58 9.27 -11.44
CA PHE A 47 -2.40 9.72 -10.05
C PHE A 47 -1.16 9.17 -9.33
N LEU A 48 -0.15 8.64 -10.03
CA LEU A 48 1.07 8.12 -9.40
C LEU A 48 1.72 9.11 -8.42
N HIS A 49 2.06 10.33 -8.86
CA HIS A 49 2.70 11.32 -7.98
C HIS A 49 1.75 11.82 -6.88
N GLU A 50 0.46 11.97 -7.16
CA GLU A 50 -0.56 12.32 -6.15
C GLU A 50 -0.59 11.25 -5.05
N PHE A 51 -0.64 9.98 -5.45
CA PHE A 51 -0.66 8.82 -4.56
C PHE A 51 0.60 8.75 -3.69
N LEU A 52 1.78 8.86 -4.30
CA LEU A 52 3.05 8.81 -3.57
C LEU A 52 3.19 9.99 -2.60
N THR A 53 2.77 11.19 -3.01
CA THR A 53 2.75 12.37 -2.13
C THR A 53 1.88 12.16 -0.91
N ARG A 54 0.64 11.68 -1.11
CA ARG A 54 -0.32 11.42 -0.04
C ARG A 54 0.12 10.28 0.88
N ALA A 55 0.64 9.19 0.30
CA ALA A 55 1.19 8.07 1.06
C ALA A 55 2.39 8.52 1.91
N TYR A 56 3.29 9.32 1.35
CA TYR A 56 4.51 9.75 2.03
C TYR A 56 4.24 10.55 3.31
N VAL A 57 3.07 11.16 3.48
CA VAL A 57 2.68 11.83 4.73
C VAL A 57 2.77 10.87 5.93
N SER A 58 2.37 9.61 5.77
CA SER A 58 2.29 8.63 6.87
C SER A 58 3.16 7.39 6.68
N TYR A 59 3.67 7.15 5.47
CA TYR A 59 4.40 5.95 5.10
C TYR A 59 5.78 6.29 4.55
N ASP A 60 6.79 5.58 5.02
CA ASP A 60 8.01 5.40 4.23
C ASP A 60 7.72 4.43 3.08
N ILE A 61 8.32 4.69 1.92
CA ILE A 61 7.99 4.02 0.67
C ILE A 61 9.16 3.14 0.26
N ALA A 62 8.93 1.84 0.17
CA ALA A 62 9.85 0.88 -0.41
C ALA A 62 9.33 0.40 -1.77
N ILE A 63 10.24 0.18 -2.72
CA ILE A 63 9.94 -0.47 -4.00
C ILE A 63 10.47 -1.89 -3.94
N TRP A 64 9.65 -2.87 -4.33
CA TRP A 64 10.09 -4.25 -4.48
C TRP A 64 9.63 -4.79 -5.83
N SER A 65 10.55 -4.90 -6.80
CA SER A 65 10.27 -5.44 -8.13
C SER A 65 10.86 -6.84 -8.31
N ALA A 66 10.24 -7.67 -9.15
CA ALA A 66 10.78 -8.95 -9.59
C ALA A 66 11.82 -8.83 -10.74
N THR A 67 12.34 -7.64 -10.99
CA THR A 67 13.38 -7.36 -11.99
C THR A 67 14.75 -7.10 -11.34
N SER A 68 15.80 -6.85 -12.12
CA SER A 68 17.09 -6.41 -11.56
C SER A 68 17.05 -4.96 -11.07
N LEU A 69 17.93 -4.61 -10.13
CA LEU A 69 18.10 -3.24 -9.65
C LEU A 69 18.32 -2.23 -10.78
N THR A 70 19.09 -2.59 -11.82
CA THR A 70 19.33 -1.71 -12.99
C THR A 70 18.02 -1.31 -13.67
N TRP A 71 17.11 -2.27 -13.88
CA TRP A 71 15.81 -1.99 -14.48
C TRP A 71 14.91 -1.19 -13.54
N ILE A 72 14.96 -1.44 -12.24
CA ILE A 72 14.23 -0.65 -11.24
C ILE A 72 14.68 0.81 -11.31
N LEU A 73 15.98 1.07 -11.22
CA LEU A 73 16.53 2.42 -11.25
C LEU A 73 16.17 3.13 -12.56
N ALA A 74 16.31 2.47 -13.71
CA ALA A 74 15.97 3.04 -15.00
C ALA A 74 14.48 3.40 -15.11
N LYS A 75 13.57 2.50 -14.72
CA LYS A 75 12.12 2.72 -14.76
C LYS A 75 11.70 3.85 -13.81
N LEU A 76 12.14 3.81 -12.55
CA LEU A 76 11.75 4.79 -11.55
C LEU A 76 12.32 6.19 -11.83
N ALA A 77 13.52 6.30 -12.39
CA ALA A 77 14.10 7.58 -12.79
C ALA A 77 13.31 8.20 -13.96
N GLN A 78 12.96 7.40 -14.98
CA GLN A 78 12.15 7.87 -16.12
C GLN A 78 10.72 8.27 -15.71
N LEU A 79 10.15 7.60 -14.69
CA LEU A 79 8.88 7.97 -14.08
C LEU A 79 8.99 9.18 -13.14
N GLY A 80 10.20 9.70 -12.85
CA GLY A 80 10.40 10.78 -11.89
C GLY A 80 10.04 10.39 -10.44
N VAL A 81 10.08 9.10 -10.11
CA VAL A 81 9.80 8.57 -8.77
C VAL A 81 11.04 8.63 -7.86
N ILE A 82 12.23 8.53 -8.47
CA ILE A 82 13.51 8.69 -7.78
C ILE A 82 14.41 9.65 -8.57
N PRO A 83 15.42 10.27 -7.92
CA PRO A 83 16.42 11.08 -8.63
C PRO A 83 17.19 10.28 -9.69
N THR A 84 17.57 10.91 -10.79
CA THR A 84 18.35 10.30 -11.88
C THR A 84 19.72 9.79 -11.41
N ASN A 85 20.34 10.48 -10.43
CA ASN A 85 21.62 10.11 -9.83
C ASN A 85 21.52 9.01 -8.75
N SER A 86 20.36 8.38 -8.56
CA SER A 86 20.16 7.32 -7.54
C SER A 86 21.15 6.17 -7.65
N ALA A 87 21.56 5.80 -8.87
CA ALA A 87 22.58 4.77 -9.07
C ALA A 87 23.95 5.16 -8.47
N ALA A 88 24.34 6.44 -8.60
CA ALA A 88 25.57 6.95 -8.03
C ALA A 88 25.49 6.99 -6.49
N ILE A 89 24.34 7.40 -5.94
CA ILE A 89 24.08 7.39 -4.49
C ILE A 89 24.31 5.98 -3.92
N LEU A 90 23.73 4.95 -4.53
CA LEU A 90 23.88 3.58 -4.04
C LEU A 90 25.31 3.04 -4.18
N ARG A 91 26.00 3.35 -5.29
CA ARG A 91 27.40 2.95 -5.48
C ARG A 91 28.31 3.56 -4.41
N ASN A 92 28.14 4.85 -4.13
CA ASN A 92 28.97 5.55 -3.13
C ASN A 92 28.75 5.01 -1.72
N GLN A 93 27.52 4.65 -1.36
CA GLN A 93 27.22 3.98 -0.09
C GLN A 93 27.89 2.62 0.03
N GLN A 94 27.93 1.84 -1.06
CA GLN A 94 28.58 0.53 -1.04
C GLN A 94 30.10 0.64 -0.86
N LEU A 95 30.75 1.60 -1.53
CA LEU A 95 32.17 1.87 -1.36
C LEU A 95 32.52 2.33 0.06
N ALA A 96 31.68 3.16 0.67
CA ALA A 96 31.87 3.60 2.06
C ALA A 96 31.69 2.49 3.10
N GLY A 97 30.92 1.44 2.78
CA GLY A 97 30.73 0.26 3.64
C GLY A 97 31.87 -0.76 3.57
N GLU A 98 32.63 -0.79 2.47
CA GLU A 98 33.71 -1.75 2.23
C GLU A 98 35.08 -1.26 2.75
N SER A 99 35.25 0.02 3.05
CA SER A 99 36.50 0.63 3.56
C SER A 99 36.63 0.65 5.09
N GLY A 100 35.76 -0.06 5.82
CA GLY A 100 35.76 -0.11 7.29
C GLY A 100 36.84 -1.01 7.89
N ASP A 101 38.08 -0.52 7.98
CA ASP A 101 39.11 -1.07 8.87
C ASP A 101 38.72 -0.80 10.36
N PRO A 102 38.65 -1.81 11.25
CA PRO A 102 38.18 -1.64 12.63
C PRO A 102 39.09 -0.80 13.55
N ARG A 103 40.19 -0.22 13.05
CA ARG A 103 41.27 0.30 13.90
C ARG A 103 41.62 1.78 13.76
N SER A 104 40.67 2.65 13.39
CA SER A 104 40.87 4.11 13.48
C SER A 104 39.77 4.83 14.27
N PRO A 105 40.11 5.78 15.16
CA PRO A 105 39.12 6.50 15.95
C PRO A 105 38.26 7.39 15.05
N ARG A 106 36.95 7.35 15.28
CA ARG A 106 35.97 8.25 14.66
C ARG A 106 36.26 9.68 15.11
N THR A 107 36.76 10.52 14.20
CA THR A 107 36.71 11.97 14.36
C THR A 107 35.50 12.51 13.60
N SER A 108 34.48 12.88 14.36
CA SER A 108 33.41 13.75 13.93
C SER A 108 33.96 15.17 13.75
N SER A 109 33.99 15.69 12.52
CA SER A 109 33.82 17.11 12.20
C SER A 109 34.09 17.33 10.71
N SER A 110 33.03 17.66 9.96
CA SER A 110 33.16 18.40 8.70
C SER A 110 31.96 19.31 8.60
N THR A 111 32.01 20.38 9.38
CA THR A 111 31.22 21.60 9.17
C THR A 111 31.57 22.11 7.78
N VAL A 112 30.71 21.86 6.79
CA VAL A 112 30.71 22.64 5.55
C VAL A 112 29.85 23.86 5.83
N SER A 113 30.54 24.97 6.11
CA SER A 113 29.94 26.28 6.30
C SER A 113 29.40 26.77 4.95
N GLU A 114 28.09 26.68 4.74
CA GLU A 114 27.40 27.47 3.72
C GLU A 114 26.88 28.75 4.36
N THR A 115 27.53 29.85 4.03
CA THR A 115 27.13 31.21 4.37
C THR A 115 25.76 31.49 3.73
N ARG A 116 24.71 31.53 4.55
CA ARG A 116 23.36 31.94 4.16
C ARG A 116 23.28 33.46 4.04
N THR A 117 23.03 33.95 2.84
CA THR A 117 22.29 35.20 2.65
C THR A 117 20.80 34.84 2.62
N SER A 118 20.05 35.44 3.52
CA SER A 118 18.61 35.23 3.70
C SER A 118 17.83 35.86 2.54
N GLN A 119 16.72 35.21 2.16
CA GLN A 119 15.69 35.61 1.19
C GLN A 119 15.83 35.01 -0.22
N GLU A 120 15.34 33.79 -0.41
CA GLU A 120 14.47 33.42 -1.54
C GLU A 120 13.83 32.04 -1.28
N ALA A 121 12.50 31.97 -1.41
CA ALA A 121 11.72 30.76 -1.25
C ALA A 121 11.76 29.97 -2.57
N ASP A 122 12.83 29.22 -2.80
CA ASP A 122 13.00 28.45 -4.03
C ASP A 122 12.83 26.95 -3.77
N GLN A 123 11.91 26.30 -4.50
CA GLN A 123 11.74 24.86 -4.41
C GLN A 123 12.97 24.19 -5.03
N PRO A 124 13.60 23.20 -4.37
CA PRO A 124 14.81 22.59 -4.90
C PRO A 124 14.47 21.86 -6.20
N VAL A 125 14.93 22.42 -7.32
CA VAL A 125 14.87 21.80 -8.64
C VAL A 125 15.86 20.62 -8.73
N ASP A 126 15.53 19.63 -9.55
CA ASP A 126 16.45 18.58 -9.97
C ASP A 126 17.48 19.14 -10.98
N GLU A 127 18.56 18.40 -11.28
CA GLU A 127 19.56 18.74 -12.30
C GLU A 127 18.95 18.97 -13.70
N THR A 128 17.70 18.54 -13.89
CA THR A 128 16.87 18.73 -15.09
C THR A 128 16.01 20.01 -15.07
N GLY A 129 16.03 20.79 -13.98
CA GLY A 129 15.18 21.98 -13.78
C GLY A 129 13.75 21.67 -13.31
N GLU A 130 13.40 20.39 -13.15
CA GLU A 130 12.07 19.97 -12.69
C GLU A 130 11.93 20.07 -11.15
N PRO A 131 10.76 20.44 -10.61
CA PRO A 131 10.54 20.44 -9.16
C PRO A 131 10.73 19.04 -8.60
N ARG A 132 11.52 18.90 -7.53
CA ARG A 132 11.67 17.61 -6.86
C ARG A 132 10.31 17.12 -6.34
N PRO A 133 10.00 15.83 -6.48
CA PRO A 133 8.77 15.29 -5.94
C PRO A 133 8.74 15.49 -4.42
N PRO A 134 7.58 15.83 -3.82
CA PRO A 134 7.44 16.06 -2.39
C PRO A 134 7.43 14.76 -1.55
N PHE A 135 8.04 13.70 -2.08
CA PHE A 135 8.17 12.39 -1.47
C PHE A 135 9.53 11.77 -1.75
N LYS A 136 9.92 10.76 -0.96
CA LYS A 136 11.14 9.98 -1.16
C LYS A 136 10.86 8.49 -1.05
N VAL A 137 11.47 7.71 -1.93
CA VAL A 137 11.61 6.25 -1.77
C VAL A 137 12.78 5.99 -0.84
N CYS A 138 12.59 5.17 0.19
CA CYS A 138 13.63 4.88 1.18
C CYS A 138 14.42 3.60 0.85
N LEU A 139 13.76 2.56 0.32
CA LEU A 139 14.35 1.24 0.08
C LEU A 139 14.04 0.72 -1.32
N LEU A 140 15.02 0.08 -1.94
CA LEU A 140 14.87 -0.66 -3.18
C LEU A 140 15.19 -2.15 -2.97
N LEU A 141 14.24 -3.00 -3.30
CA LEU A 141 14.37 -4.46 -3.33
C LEU A 141 14.14 -4.96 -4.75
N ASP A 142 14.95 -5.92 -5.15
CA ASP A 142 14.93 -6.48 -6.50
C ASP A 142 14.71 -8.00 -6.46
N SER A 143 14.79 -8.64 -7.62
CA SER A 143 14.64 -10.10 -7.74
C SER A 143 15.61 -10.90 -6.87
N SER A 144 16.77 -10.35 -6.48
CA SER A 144 17.75 -11.06 -5.65
C SER A 144 17.32 -11.19 -4.18
N ASP A 145 16.38 -10.35 -3.74
CA ASP A 145 15.79 -10.41 -2.39
C ASP A 145 14.57 -11.35 -2.32
N MET A 146 14.06 -11.80 -3.46
CA MET A 146 12.97 -12.77 -3.54
C MET A 146 13.43 -14.18 -3.12
N ILE A 147 12.45 -15.03 -2.81
CA ILE A 147 12.71 -16.44 -2.54
C ILE A 147 11.84 -17.38 -3.37
N SER A 148 12.43 -18.52 -3.72
CA SER A 148 11.75 -19.63 -4.38
C SER A 148 10.95 -20.43 -3.36
N VAL A 149 9.65 -20.57 -3.59
CA VAL A 149 8.73 -21.42 -2.83
C VAL A 149 8.16 -22.48 -3.76
N ASN A 150 8.19 -23.75 -3.34
CA ASN A 150 7.57 -24.84 -4.09
C ASN A 150 6.07 -24.93 -3.76
N PHE A 151 5.23 -24.76 -4.78
CA PHE A 151 3.79 -24.97 -4.68
C PHE A 151 3.46 -26.36 -5.25
N PRO A 152 2.88 -27.28 -4.47
CA PRO A 152 2.69 -28.67 -4.89
C PRO A 152 2.06 -28.86 -6.28
N LEU A 153 1.10 -27.99 -6.63
CA LEU A 153 0.37 -28.06 -7.90
C LEU A 153 0.84 -27.07 -8.97
N HIS A 154 1.73 -26.12 -8.63
CA HIS A 154 2.09 -25.00 -9.51
C HIS A 154 3.61 -24.86 -9.73
N GLY A 155 4.40 -25.77 -9.14
CA GLY A 155 5.86 -25.76 -9.19
C GLY A 155 6.49 -24.64 -8.36
N VAL A 156 7.77 -24.39 -8.62
CA VAL A 156 8.54 -23.36 -7.92
C VAL A 156 8.16 -21.97 -8.42
N LYS A 157 7.85 -21.06 -7.50
CA LYS A 157 7.58 -19.64 -7.79
C LYS A 157 8.40 -18.74 -6.87
N GLU A 158 8.85 -17.61 -7.40
CA GLU A 158 9.46 -16.55 -6.61
C GLU A 158 8.38 -15.73 -5.88
N VAL A 159 8.65 -15.37 -4.62
CA VAL A 159 7.79 -14.56 -3.77
C VAL A 159 8.60 -13.48 -3.03
N LYS A 160 7.91 -12.47 -2.48
CA LYS A 160 8.45 -11.27 -1.82
C LYS A 160 8.17 -11.31 -0.31
N PRO A 161 8.99 -12.04 0.48
CA PRO A 161 8.76 -12.20 1.91
C PRO A 161 9.08 -10.92 2.69
N LEU A 162 8.07 -10.23 3.20
CA LEU A 162 8.28 -8.99 3.98
C LEU A 162 9.19 -9.15 5.20
N ALA A 163 9.37 -10.37 5.71
CA ALA A 163 10.36 -10.69 6.75
C ALA A 163 11.80 -10.30 6.37
N VAL A 164 12.16 -10.25 5.08
CA VAL A 164 13.48 -9.75 4.63
C VAL A 164 13.68 -8.28 5.04
N ILE A 165 12.62 -7.48 5.01
CA ILE A 165 12.63 -6.09 5.48
C ILE A 165 12.54 -6.05 7.01
N TRP A 166 11.57 -6.73 7.61
CA TRP A 166 11.29 -6.66 9.05
C TRP A 166 12.47 -7.11 9.92
N ASP A 167 13.18 -8.16 9.51
CA ASP A 167 14.35 -8.68 10.23
C ASP A 167 15.52 -7.67 10.25
N ASN A 168 15.56 -6.72 9.30
CA ASN A 168 16.66 -5.76 9.12
C ASN A 168 16.27 -4.31 9.46
N HIS A 169 14.97 -4.02 9.63
CA HIS A 169 14.42 -2.71 9.89
C HIS A 169 13.32 -2.81 10.98
N PRO A 170 13.69 -2.91 12.26
CA PRO A 170 12.81 -3.30 13.35
C PRO A 170 11.70 -2.29 13.69
N GLN A 171 11.78 -1.07 13.16
CA GLN A 171 10.70 -0.09 13.26
C GLN A 171 9.45 -0.50 12.45
N TRP A 172 9.59 -1.48 11.55
CA TRP A 172 8.49 -2.02 10.75
C TRP A 172 8.26 -3.50 11.02
N GLY A 173 7.00 -3.90 10.96
CA GLY A 173 6.53 -5.26 11.14
C GLY A 173 5.14 -5.45 10.53
N PRO A 174 4.51 -6.63 10.75
CA PRO A 174 3.16 -6.91 10.25
C PRO A 174 2.12 -5.86 10.65
N GLN A 175 2.26 -5.25 11.82
CA GLN A 175 1.30 -4.31 12.38
C GLN A 175 1.26 -2.93 11.69
N ASN A 176 2.31 -2.58 10.94
CA ASN A 176 2.44 -1.26 10.32
C ASN A 176 3.00 -1.30 8.90
N THR A 177 2.97 -2.46 8.24
CA THR A 177 3.41 -2.63 6.86
C THR A 177 2.25 -3.03 5.97
N ILE A 178 2.14 -2.43 4.79
CA ILE A 178 1.23 -2.87 3.74
C ILE A 178 1.97 -2.92 2.39
N MET A 179 1.66 -3.93 1.59
CA MET A 179 2.29 -4.19 0.30
C MET A 179 1.25 -4.19 -0.81
N PHE A 180 1.46 -3.41 -1.87
CA PHE A 180 0.62 -3.42 -3.06
C PHE A 180 1.34 -4.12 -4.20
N ASP A 181 0.67 -5.12 -4.78
CA ASP A 181 1.18 -5.94 -5.87
C ASP A 181 0.00 -6.53 -6.63
N ASP A 182 0.01 -6.53 -7.96
CA ASP A 182 -1.09 -7.05 -8.76
C ASP A 182 -1.15 -8.59 -8.73
N ILE A 183 -0.02 -9.21 -8.37
CA ILE A 183 0.17 -10.65 -8.31
C ILE A 183 0.07 -11.14 -6.86
N ARG A 184 -1.07 -11.75 -6.53
CA ARG A 184 -1.35 -12.31 -5.19
C ARG A 184 -0.28 -13.27 -4.64
N ARG A 185 0.38 -14.04 -5.50
CA ARG A 185 1.41 -15.00 -5.07
C ARG A 185 2.62 -14.31 -4.45
N ASN A 186 2.94 -13.07 -4.86
CA ASN A 186 4.14 -12.39 -4.41
C ASN A 186 4.13 -12.16 -2.89
N PHE A 187 2.95 -12.01 -2.29
CA PHE A 187 2.78 -11.84 -0.85
C PHE A 187 2.16 -13.07 -0.17
N VAL A 188 2.29 -14.28 -0.74
CA VAL A 188 1.72 -15.50 -0.15
C VAL A 188 2.23 -15.78 1.26
N MET A 189 3.46 -15.36 1.58
CA MET A 189 4.08 -15.55 2.90
C MET A 189 3.71 -14.46 3.91
N ASN A 190 2.97 -13.44 3.48
CA ASN A 190 2.49 -12.33 4.30
C ASN A 190 1.10 -11.89 3.81
N PRO A 191 0.11 -12.81 3.80
CA PRO A 191 -1.18 -12.60 3.15
C PRO A 191 -2.02 -11.50 3.81
N HIS A 192 -1.83 -11.26 5.11
CA HIS A 192 -2.50 -10.20 5.86
C HIS A 192 -1.92 -8.81 5.59
N ASN A 193 -0.74 -8.71 5.00
CA ASN A 193 -0.08 -7.44 4.67
C ASN A 193 -0.13 -7.10 3.18
N GLY A 194 -0.63 -8.01 2.35
CA GLY A 194 -0.73 -7.82 0.90
C GLY A 194 -2.12 -7.34 0.48
N LEU A 195 -2.16 -6.29 -0.33
CA LEU A 195 -3.34 -5.84 -1.06
C LEU A 195 -3.12 -6.14 -2.54
N ARG A 196 -4.00 -6.97 -3.11
CA ARG A 196 -3.99 -7.22 -4.56
C ARG A 196 -4.60 -6.02 -5.29
N ILE A 197 -3.77 -5.19 -5.87
CA ILE A 197 -4.21 -4.06 -6.71
C ILE A 197 -4.68 -4.59 -8.08
N ARG A 198 -5.62 -3.90 -8.75
CA ARG A 198 -5.95 -4.22 -10.15
C ARG A 198 -4.73 -3.91 -11.03
N SER A 199 -4.35 -4.84 -11.90
CA SER A 199 -3.26 -4.63 -12.86
C SER A 199 -3.59 -3.49 -13.82
N TYR A 200 -2.67 -2.54 -14.00
CA TYR A 200 -2.82 -1.43 -14.93
C TYR A 200 -2.20 -1.78 -16.29
N ARG A 201 -3.04 -2.10 -17.27
CA ARG A 201 -2.66 -2.54 -18.62
C ARG A 201 -3.24 -1.57 -19.65
N ASP A 202 -2.72 -1.62 -20.87
CA ASP A 202 -3.22 -0.87 -22.02
C ASP A 202 -3.39 0.62 -21.69
N ALA A 203 -2.30 1.26 -21.24
CA ALA A 203 -2.31 2.64 -20.75
C ALA A 203 -2.99 3.64 -21.71
N HIS A 204 -2.83 3.42 -23.02
CA HIS A 204 -3.46 4.23 -24.07
C HIS A 204 -5.00 4.20 -24.03
N VAL A 205 -5.60 3.10 -23.56
CA VAL A 205 -7.05 2.94 -23.37
C VAL A 205 -7.49 3.35 -21.97
N ASN A 206 -6.78 2.86 -20.95
CA ASN A 206 -7.27 2.83 -19.57
C ASN A 206 -6.85 4.05 -18.72
N SER A 207 -5.85 4.83 -19.16
CA SER A 207 -5.34 5.99 -18.40
C SER A 207 -6.43 7.01 -18.02
N LYS A 208 -7.42 7.22 -18.87
CA LYS A 208 -8.46 8.23 -18.61
C LYS A 208 -9.44 7.82 -17.50
N THR A 209 -9.66 6.52 -17.35
CA THR A 209 -10.70 5.93 -16.48
C THR A 209 -10.14 5.30 -15.21
N ASP A 210 -8.87 4.87 -15.17
CA ASP A 210 -8.24 4.32 -13.97
C ASP A 210 -8.21 5.39 -12.85
N ARG A 211 -8.69 4.98 -11.66
CA ARG A 211 -8.73 5.79 -10.44
C ARG A 211 -8.18 5.00 -9.24
N GLU A 212 -7.50 3.88 -9.50
CA GLU A 212 -7.14 2.90 -8.48
C GLU A 212 -6.20 3.51 -7.43
N LEU A 213 -5.11 4.16 -7.88
CA LEU A 213 -4.14 4.80 -6.97
C LEU A 213 -4.76 5.93 -6.16
N ARG A 214 -5.72 6.66 -6.72
CA ARG A 214 -6.47 7.69 -5.95
C ARG A 214 -7.30 7.06 -4.84
N GLY A 215 -7.97 5.96 -5.12
CA GLY A 215 -8.72 5.19 -4.13
C GLY A 215 -7.81 4.62 -3.05
N LEU A 216 -6.68 4.05 -3.44
CA LEU A 216 -5.70 3.47 -2.53
C LEU A 216 -5.00 4.52 -1.66
N ALA A 217 -4.71 5.71 -2.18
CA ALA A 217 -4.26 6.84 -1.34
C ALA A 217 -5.26 7.11 -0.21
N ARG A 218 -6.55 7.13 -0.55
CA ARG A 218 -7.61 7.33 0.45
C ARG A 218 -7.69 6.17 1.45
N TYR A 219 -7.47 4.94 0.99
CA TYR A 219 -7.42 3.77 1.86
C TYR A 219 -6.27 3.88 2.87
N LEU A 220 -5.05 4.19 2.40
CA LEU A 220 -3.86 4.34 3.24
C LEU A 220 -4.02 5.41 4.32
N GLU A 221 -4.64 6.54 3.98
CA GLU A 221 -4.98 7.59 4.95
C GLU A 221 -5.92 7.08 6.04
N LEU A 222 -6.98 6.35 5.66
CA LEU A 222 -7.98 5.88 6.60
C LEU A 222 -7.46 4.79 7.51
N ILE A 223 -6.71 3.81 7.01
CA ILE A 223 -6.12 2.77 7.88
C ILE A 223 -5.05 3.40 8.79
N ASN A 224 -4.31 4.40 8.33
CA ASN A 224 -3.39 5.13 9.18
C ASN A 224 -4.11 5.91 10.30
N GLU A 225 -5.27 6.51 10.00
CA GLU A 225 -6.07 7.29 10.95
C GLU A 225 -6.76 6.41 12.00
N TYR A 226 -7.28 5.24 11.59
CA TYR A 226 -8.19 4.44 12.43
C TYR A 226 -7.62 3.10 12.93
N GLU A 227 -6.52 2.60 12.37
CA GLU A 227 -6.04 1.24 12.64
C GLU A 227 -4.65 1.25 13.27
N THR A 228 -4.55 0.66 14.45
CA THR A 228 -3.30 0.48 15.20
C THR A 228 -2.49 -0.70 14.69
N ASP A 229 -3.15 -1.74 14.16
CA ASP A 229 -2.53 -2.98 13.68
C ASP A 229 -3.12 -3.42 12.34
N PHE A 230 -2.32 -3.31 11.28
CA PHE A 230 -2.71 -3.66 9.92
C PHE A 230 -2.89 -5.16 9.68
N SER A 231 -2.26 -6.02 10.49
CA SER A 231 -2.37 -7.47 10.31
C SER A 231 -3.79 -8.00 10.54
N THR A 232 -4.63 -7.20 11.21
CA THR A 232 -6.04 -7.51 11.49
C THR A 232 -6.98 -7.17 10.32
N LEU A 233 -6.50 -6.45 9.31
CA LEU A 233 -7.32 -5.95 8.21
C LEU A 233 -7.53 -6.99 7.11
N ASN A 234 -8.70 -6.95 6.50
CA ASN A 234 -8.95 -7.65 5.24
C ASN A 234 -8.82 -6.67 4.06
N HIS A 235 -7.64 -6.69 3.42
CA HIS A 235 -7.31 -5.81 2.30
C HIS A 235 -8.04 -6.16 0.98
N ASN A 236 -8.66 -7.35 0.85
CA ASN A 236 -9.37 -7.74 -0.38
C ASN A 236 -10.63 -6.90 -0.64
N HIS A 237 -11.12 -6.18 0.37
CA HIS A 237 -12.34 -5.35 0.30
C HIS A 237 -12.08 -3.91 0.77
N TRP A 238 -10.92 -3.37 0.40
CA TRP A 238 -10.51 -2.03 0.81
C TRP A 238 -11.52 -0.94 0.39
N GLU A 239 -12.22 -1.09 -0.74
CA GLU A 239 -13.27 -0.14 -1.16
C GLU A 239 -14.46 -0.10 -0.19
N ARG A 240 -14.82 -1.26 0.39
CA ARG A 240 -15.85 -1.35 1.43
C ARG A 240 -15.40 -0.64 2.71
N TYR A 241 -14.12 -0.75 3.05
CA TYR A 241 -13.54 -0.04 4.18
C TYR A 241 -13.62 1.48 4.00
N ILE A 242 -13.31 2.00 2.80
CA ILE A 242 -13.49 3.42 2.46
C ILE A 242 -14.96 3.84 2.63
N SER A 243 -15.88 3.07 2.05
CA SER A 243 -17.32 3.37 2.09
C SER A 243 -17.86 3.44 3.51
N LYS A 244 -17.46 2.50 4.38
CA LYS A 244 -17.80 2.47 5.81
C LYS A 244 -17.30 3.69 6.58
N HIS A 245 -16.12 4.21 6.24
CA HIS A 245 -15.56 5.38 6.92
C HIS A 245 -16.04 6.72 6.34
N ARG A 246 -16.54 6.73 5.10
CA ARG A 246 -17.23 7.89 4.52
C ARG A 246 -18.55 8.16 5.26
N SER A 247 -19.37 7.14 5.50
CA SER A 247 -20.65 7.29 6.21
C SER A 247 -20.46 7.76 7.65
N ARG A 248 -19.45 7.23 8.36
CA ARG A 248 -19.09 7.68 9.72
C ARG A 248 -18.75 9.17 9.79
N LYS A 249 -17.99 9.71 8.82
CA LYS A 249 -17.69 11.16 8.78
C LYS A 249 -18.96 12.00 8.52
N SER A 250 -19.87 11.53 7.66
CA SER A 250 -21.15 12.21 7.43
C SER A 250 -22.05 12.21 8.67
N GLN A 251 -22.17 11.08 9.37
CA GLN A 251 -22.95 10.98 10.61
C GLN A 251 -22.37 11.88 11.72
N LYS A 252 -21.04 11.91 11.88
CA LYS A 252 -20.39 12.77 12.88
C LYS A 252 -20.52 14.27 12.59
N ARG A 253 -20.64 14.66 11.32
CA ARG A 253 -20.95 16.06 10.94
C ARG A 253 -22.40 16.42 11.29
N SER A 254 -23.35 15.56 10.93
CA SER A 254 -24.77 15.76 11.26
C SER A 254 -25.04 15.89 12.77
N LEU A 255 -24.32 15.14 13.60
CA LEU A 255 -24.44 15.22 15.07
C LEU A 255 -23.79 16.48 15.66
N LYS A 256 -22.76 17.04 15.00
CA LYS A 256 -22.15 18.31 15.45
C LYS A 256 -22.97 19.53 15.07
N ASP A 257 -23.73 19.46 13.97
CA ASP A 257 -24.59 20.56 13.53
C ASP A 257 -25.87 20.67 14.41
N THR A 258 -26.28 19.60 15.10
CA THR A 258 -27.43 19.61 16.03
C THR A 258 -27.10 20.15 17.42
N ASP A 259 -25.84 20.08 17.87
CA ASP A 259 -25.40 20.57 19.19
C ASP A 259 -24.98 22.06 19.19
N GLY A 260 -25.05 22.73 18.03
CA GLY A 260 -24.63 24.12 17.85
C GLY A 260 -25.71 25.20 18.07
N CYS A 261 -26.95 24.81 18.40
CA CYS A 261 -28.08 25.75 18.54
C CYS A 261 -28.71 25.70 19.93
N SER A 262 -28.00 26.19 20.96
CA SER A 262 -28.62 26.50 22.26
C SER A 262 -27.81 27.51 23.08
N HIS A 263 -27.63 28.73 22.59
CA HIS A 263 -27.38 29.88 23.47
C HIS A 263 -27.59 31.23 22.77
N LEU A 264 -28.80 31.79 22.88
CA LEU A 264 -29.01 33.23 23.06
C LEU A 264 -30.30 33.44 23.88
N HIS A 265 -30.13 34.02 25.06
CA HIS A 265 -31.18 34.45 25.98
C HIS A 265 -31.89 35.71 25.46
N GLY A 266 -33.20 35.79 25.73
CA GLY A 266 -33.98 37.02 25.72
C GLY A 266 -35.23 36.81 26.58
N GLU A 267 -35.18 37.30 27.82
CA GLU A 267 -36.31 37.34 28.77
C GLU A 267 -37.51 38.10 28.20
N GLN A 268 -38.73 37.58 28.41
CA GLN A 268 -39.87 38.42 28.82
C GLN A 268 -40.94 37.60 29.54
N VAL A 269 -41.38 38.17 30.66
CA VAL A 269 -42.39 37.74 31.62
C VAL A 269 -43.80 37.84 31.01
N THR A 270 -44.71 36.90 31.30
CA THR A 270 -46.05 37.14 31.90
C THR A 270 -46.98 35.91 31.91
N SER A 271 -47.59 35.70 33.08
CA SER A 271 -48.93 35.16 33.40
C SER A 271 -49.44 33.79 32.90
N LYS A 272 -49.72 32.93 33.90
CA LYS A 272 -50.72 31.82 33.97
C LYS A 272 -52.17 32.33 33.73
N PRO A 273 -53.15 31.47 33.35
CA PRO A 273 -53.89 30.61 34.31
C PRO A 273 -54.22 29.16 33.85
N ASP A 274 -54.65 28.39 34.85
CA ASP A 274 -55.02 26.96 34.92
C ASP A 274 -56.08 26.44 33.93
N GLN A 275 -56.07 25.12 33.67
CA GLN A 275 -57.13 24.20 34.16
C GLN A 275 -56.81 22.71 33.89
N SER A 276 -57.01 21.90 34.95
CA SER A 276 -57.42 20.48 35.07
C SER A 276 -57.39 19.57 33.83
N SER A 277 -56.97 18.30 33.87
CA SER A 277 -57.56 17.23 34.70
C SER A 277 -56.80 15.90 34.54
N ALA A 278 -57.04 15.01 35.50
CA ALA A 278 -56.30 13.80 35.86
C ALA A 278 -56.41 12.58 34.92
N SER A 279 -55.49 11.62 35.12
CA SER A 279 -55.58 10.13 35.05
C SER A 279 -54.20 9.62 34.59
N GLY A 280 -53.33 8.97 35.36
CA GLY A 280 -53.54 7.87 36.29
C GLY A 280 -53.39 6.54 35.54
N MET A 281 -52.25 5.85 35.66
CA MET A 281 -52.10 4.40 35.96
C MET A 281 -50.66 3.87 35.75
N ASN A 282 -50.40 2.81 36.50
CA ASN A 282 -49.13 2.28 37.01
C ASN A 282 -48.26 1.46 36.03
N LEU A 283 -46.98 1.38 36.43
CA LEU A 283 -45.93 0.33 36.29
C LEU A 283 -46.44 -1.14 36.39
N PRO A 284 -45.66 -2.23 36.12
CA PRO A 284 -44.19 -2.32 36.23
C PRO A 284 -43.43 -3.22 35.22
N ALA A 285 -42.11 -3.30 35.44
CA ALA A 285 -41.09 -4.11 34.78
C ALA A 285 -41.20 -5.62 35.07
N ASN A 286 -40.66 -6.47 34.17
CA ASN A 286 -39.79 -7.58 34.58
C ASN A 286 -38.89 -8.16 33.47
N GLN A 287 -37.84 -8.83 33.95
CA GLN A 287 -36.57 -9.37 33.45
C GLN A 287 -36.54 -10.41 32.29
N PRO A 288 -35.32 -10.81 31.82
CA PRO A 288 -35.08 -11.52 30.56
C PRO A 288 -35.01 -13.05 30.72
N MET A 289 -35.20 -13.80 29.62
CA MET A 289 -34.97 -15.25 29.57
C MET A 289 -33.80 -15.63 28.66
N THR A 290 -32.91 -16.44 29.23
CA THR A 290 -31.87 -17.25 28.61
C THR A 290 -32.45 -18.53 28.00
N VAL A 291 -31.96 -18.95 26.83
CA VAL A 291 -32.07 -20.34 26.35
C VAL A 291 -30.75 -20.78 25.71
N THR A 292 -30.26 -21.92 26.20
CA THR A 292 -29.10 -22.72 25.80
C THR A 292 -29.35 -23.55 24.52
N PRO A 293 -28.31 -24.15 23.91
CA PRO A 293 -28.40 -24.77 22.59
C PRO A 293 -28.84 -26.24 22.65
N SER A 294 -29.41 -26.74 21.56
CA SER A 294 -29.62 -28.17 21.33
C SER A 294 -28.92 -28.62 20.06
N SER A 295 -28.22 -29.73 20.23
CA SER A 295 -27.51 -30.55 19.26
C SER A 295 -28.47 -31.39 18.41
N ASP A 296 -27.85 -32.24 17.60
CA ASP A 296 -28.40 -33.32 16.76
C ASP A 296 -28.58 -32.84 15.31
N GLY A 297 -27.92 -33.40 14.31
CA GLY A 297 -27.36 -34.74 14.19
C GLY A 297 -28.04 -35.44 13.01
N GLU A 298 -27.22 -35.93 12.10
CA GLU A 298 -27.50 -36.98 11.11
C GLU A 298 -28.07 -36.66 9.70
N THR A 299 -27.18 -36.88 8.73
CA THR A 299 -27.28 -37.84 7.59
C THR A 299 -27.86 -37.42 6.23
N GLY A 300 -27.20 -37.94 5.18
CA GLY A 300 -27.70 -38.11 3.81
C GLY A 300 -27.20 -37.06 2.83
N ALA A 301 -26.01 -37.20 2.23
CA ALA A 301 -25.76 -37.96 1.00
C ALA A 301 -26.73 -37.63 -0.14
N ASP A 302 -26.26 -36.85 -1.13
CA ASP A 302 -26.42 -37.24 -2.53
C ASP A 302 -25.41 -36.54 -3.44
N ALA A 303 -24.77 -37.36 -4.26
CA ALA A 303 -23.77 -37.00 -5.26
C ALA A 303 -24.37 -37.28 -6.64
N GLN A 304 -24.49 -36.24 -7.47
CA GLN A 304 -24.53 -36.31 -8.93
C GLN A 304 -23.83 -35.02 -9.40
N GLY A 305 -22.77 -35.01 -10.21
CA GLY A 305 -22.37 -35.98 -11.22
C GLY A 305 -22.74 -35.43 -12.61
N GLU A 306 -22.15 -34.32 -13.03
CA GLU A 306 -22.19 -33.91 -14.45
C GLU A 306 -20.77 -33.81 -15.01
N VAL A 307 -20.46 -34.83 -15.80
CA VAL A 307 -19.35 -34.94 -16.72
C VAL A 307 -19.72 -34.17 -17.99
N LYS A 308 -18.82 -33.32 -18.48
CA LYS A 308 -18.82 -32.84 -19.86
C LYS A 308 -17.41 -32.94 -20.44
N THR A 309 -17.14 -34.07 -21.08
CA THR A 309 -16.23 -34.18 -22.23
C THR A 309 -16.99 -33.60 -23.46
N ASP A 310 -16.44 -33.16 -24.58
CA ASP A 310 -15.21 -33.43 -25.33
C ASP A 310 -14.91 -32.21 -26.22
N GLN A 311 -13.64 -31.97 -26.55
CA GLN A 311 -13.10 -32.13 -27.91
C GLN A 311 -11.76 -31.40 -28.04
N ALA A 312 -10.69 -32.19 -28.00
CA ALA A 312 -9.39 -31.83 -28.54
C ALA A 312 -9.35 -32.25 -30.01
N ASP A 313 -9.07 -31.31 -30.90
CA ASP A 313 -8.78 -31.59 -32.30
C ASP A 313 -7.26 -31.80 -32.46
N SER A 314 -6.92 -32.90 -33.12
CA SER A 314 -5.56 -33.34 -33.43
C SER A 314 -5.42 -33.43 -34.94
N SER A 315 -4.75 -32.45 -35.55
CA SER A 315 -4.28 -32.54 -36.92
C SER A 315 -2.76 -32.73 -36.95
N LYS A 316 -2.36 -33.95 -37.36
CA LYS A 316 -1.08 -34.34 -37.99
C LYS A 316 -0.68 -33.28 -39.03
N GLY A 317 0.57 -32.89 -39.25
CA GLY A 317 1.78 -33.70 -39.42
C GLY A 317 2.21 -33.63 -40.89
N LEU A 318 3.10 -32.69 -41.23
CA LEU A 318 3.88 -32.54 -42.49
C LEU A 318 5.08 -31.64 -42.07
N GLY A 319 6.34 -32.07 -42.01
CA GLY A 319 7.16 -32.56 -43.13
C GLY A 319 8.24 -31.49 -43.40
N GLU A 320 9.40 -31.62 -42.77
CA GLU A 320 10.64 -30.90 -43.18
C GLU A 320 11.06 -31.32 -44.59
N PRO A 321 11.78 -30.44 -45.30
CA PRO A 321 13.02 -30.92 -45.90
C PRO A 321 14.21 -30.00 -45.60
N ASP A 322 15.29 -30.65 -45.17
CA ASP A 322 16.67 -30.19 -45.28
C ASP A 322 17.00 -29.82 -46.74
N LEU A 323 17.65 -28.67 -46.93
CA LEU A 323 18.49 -28.37 -48.08
C LEU A 323 19.64 -27.45 -47.64
N LYS A 324 20.84 -28.02 -47.79
CA LYS A 324 22.21 -27.48 -47.84
C LYS A 324 22.40 -25.96 -47.78
#